data_AF-A0A7X9HBE2-F1
#
_entry.id   AF-A0A7X9HBE2-F1
#
_cell.length_a   1.000
_cell.length_b   1.000
_cell.length_c   1.000
_cell.angle_alpha   90.00
_cell.angle_beta   90.00
_cell.angle_gamma   90.00
#
_symmetry.space_group_name_H-M   'P 1'
#
loop_
_entity.id
_entity.type
_entity.pdbx_description
1 polymer ?
#
loop_
_entity_poly.entity_id
_entity_poly.type
_entity_poly.pdbx_seq_one_letter_code
_entity_poly.pdbx_strand_id
1 'polypeptide(L)'
;KSTCWGPIPSTFAIPLTKLIPYVEHYEIKNWLKLWGKDVNSLIGCYRPLGSEIIFDDYAIQYLGGFLLSTNGDDSFGIEQYLSSNKRFLMLFTGKHLIRDVLEIDKKELENRILTEYCITKNGLETEIIALVNPTETEFHTKIIKAWRANRDTGKFEKVNKRKIKKCINHSYGL
;
A
#
# COMPACT_ATOMS: atom_id res chain seq x y z
N LYS A 1 31.05 -8.93 2.90
CA LYS A 1 31.47 -10.02 3.82
C LYS A 1 31.09 -9.61 5.24
N SER A 2 30.68 -10.57 6.08
CA SER A 2 30.67 -10.48 7.56
C SER A 2 30.19 -9.15 8.19
N THR A 3 28.87 -9.02 8.39
CA THR A 3 28.33 -8.19 9.47
C THR A 3 28.47 -8.93 10.80
N CYS A 4 28.86 -8.23 11.86
CA CYS A 4 29.07 -8.79 13.20
C CYS A 4 28.03 -8.20 14.17
N TRP A 5 27.54 -9.02 15.11
CA TRP A 5 26.53 -8.64 16.11
C TRP A 5 27.02 -8.95 17.53
N GLY A 6 26.75 -8.03 18.46
CA GLY A 6 27.33 -8.03 19.82
C GLY A 6 26.51 -8.79 20.88
N PRO A 7 26.96 -8.76 22.16
CA PRO A 7 26.30 -9.42 23.28
C PRO A 7 24.97 -8.73 23.70
N ILE A 8 24.06 -9.50 24.29
CA ILE A 8 22.68 -9.08 24.59
C ILE A 8 22.58 -8.43 26.00
N PRO A 9 22.02 -7.21 26.15
CA PRO A 9 22.06 -6.48 27.42
C PRO A 9 21.22 -7.01 28.60
N SER A 10 20.33 -8.00 28.42
CA SER A 10 19.41 -8.44 29.49
C SER A 10 20.11 -9.07 30.69
N THR A 11 21.30 -9.64 30.50
CA THR A 11 22.16 -10.22 31.55
C THR A 11 22.67 -9.21 32.58
N PHE A 12 22.48 -7.91 32.35
CA PHE A 12 22.95 -6.82 33.22
C PHE A 12 21.82 -6.11 33.98
N ALA A 13 20.62 -6.71 34.09
CA ALA A 13 19.42 -6.10 34.69
C ALA A 13 19.02 -4.75 34.04
N ILE A 14 19.20 -4.66 32.73
CA ILE A 14 18.91 -3.50 31.88
C ILE A 14 17.43 -3.59 31.41
N PRO A 15 16.55 -2.62 31.77
CA PRO A 15 15.13 -2.63 31.37
C PRO A 15 14.89 -2.68 29.85
N LEU A 16 13.68 -3.04 29.40
CA LEU A 16 13.31 -3.00 27.96
C LEU A 16 13.52 -1.60 27.35
N THR A 17 13.23 -0.55 28.13
CA THR A 17 13.51 0.87 27.82
C THR A 17 15.00 1.23 27.73
N LYS A 18 15.90 0.28 28.01
CA LYS A 18 17.35 0.33 27.77
C LYS A 18 17.86 -0.85 26.90
N LEU A 19 16.97 -1.69 26.36
CA LEU A 19 17.28 -2.89 25.56
C LEU A 19 16.85 -2.74 24.08
N ILE A 20 15.81 -1.95 23.83
CA ILE A 20 15.49 -1.33 22.54
C ILE A 20 16.75 -0.94 21.70
N PRO A 21 17.77 -0.23 22.25
CA PRO A 21 18.98 0.19 21.52
C PRO A 21 19.90 -0.90 20.93
N TYR A 22 19.49 -2.18 20.89
CA TYR A 22 20.29 -3.29 20.33
C TYR A 22 19.48 -4.25 19.43
N VAL A 23 18.22 -3.92 19.16
CA VAL A 23 17.55 -4.36 17.92
C VAL A 23 18.09 -3.45 16.82
N GLU A 24 18.30 -3.91 15.58
CA GLU A 24 18.76 -3.07 14.46
C GLU A 24 18.22 -3.54 13.08
N HIS A 25 18.34 -2.68 12.05
CA HIS A 25 18.14 -2.98 10.61
C HIS A 25 16.78 -3.51 10.08
N TYR A 26 15.71 -2.73 10.23
CA TYR A 26 14.83 -2.37 9.09
C TYR A 26 13.99 -1.12 9.41
N GLU A 27 14.29 0.03 8.82
CA GLU A 27 15.35 0.88 9.40
C GLU A 27 15.06 1.17 10.90
N ILE A 28 15.47 0.24 11.79
CA ILE A 28 15.16 0.17 13.25
C ILE A 28 13.60 0.10 13.25
N LYS A 29 13.02 -1.13 13.13
CA LYS A 29 11.59 -1.54 12.97
C LYS A 29 10.52 -0.46 12.64
N ASN A 30 10.85 0.47 11.76
CA ASN A 30 10.43 1.89 11.64
C ASN A 30 9.41 2.48 12.69
N TRP A 31 9.74 2.79 13.96
CA TRP A 31 10.50 1.98 14.92
C TRP A 31 9.60 1.40 16.02
N LEU A 32 9.33 2.15 17.08
CA LEU A 32 8.82 1.58 18.32
C LEU A 32 7.30 1.34 18.31
N LYS A 33 6.78 1.08 17.11
CA LYS A 33 5.49 0.42 16.85
C LYS A 33 5.64 -1.08 16.57
N LEU A 34 6.89 -1.58 16.41
CA LEU A 34 7.30 -3.00 16.55
C LEU A 34 6.27 -3.98 15.97
N TRP A 35 5.90 -3.80 14.70
CA TRP A 35 4.58 -4.22 14.21
C TRP A 35 4.48 -5.74 14.04
N GLY A 36 3.94 -6.40 15.06
CA GLY A 36 3.65 -7.82 15.01
C GLY A 36 2.40 -8.16 14.21
N LYS A 37 2.20 -9.47 14.00
CA LYS A 37 1.17 -10.07 13.13
C LYS A 37 1.19 -9.61 11.67
N ASP A 38 0.55 -8.50 11.33
CA ASP A 38 0.27 -8.16 9.92
C ASP A 38 -0.01 -6.67 9.65
N VAL A 39 -0.15 -6.36 8.35
CA VAL A 39 -0.34 -5.04 7.76
C VAL A 39 -1.52 -4.24 8.30
N ASN A 40 -2.57 -4.89 8.83
CA ASN A 40 -3.73 -4.20 9.39
C ASN A 40 -3.36 -3.46 10.68
N SER A 41 -2.26 -3.83 11.34
CA SER A 41 -1.66 -3.10 12.47
C SER A 41 -1.16 -1.69 12.12
N LEU A 42 -1.13 -1.33 10.83
CA LEU A 42 -0.83 0.03 10.37
C LEU A 42 -2.06 0.95 10.33
N ILE A 43 -3.28 0.41 10.44
CA ILE A 43 -4.51 1.22 10.42
C ILE A 43 -4.57 2.13 11.66
N GLY A 44 -4.89 3.41 11.45
CA GLY A 44 -4.85 4.43 12.51
C GLY A 44 -3.44 4.92 12.83
N CYS A 45 -2.39 4.39 12.19
CA CYS A 45 -1.04 4.94 12.27
C CYS A 45 -0.74 5.88 11.11
N TYR A 46 0.05 6.92 11.38
CA TYR A 46 0.83 7.58 10.34
C TYR A 46 1.79 6.60 9.68
N ARG A 47 1.95 6.73 8.36
CA ARG A 47 2.83 5.96 7.48
C ARG A 47 4.21 5.73 8.12
N PRO A 48 4.71 4.47 8.16
CA PRO A 48 6.10 4.19 8.48
C PRO A 48 7.07 4.91 7.52
N LEU A 49 8.12 5.51 8.06
CA LEU A 49 9.27 5.97 7.28
C LEU A 49 10.03 4.77 6.71
N GLY A 50 10.91 4.97 5.73
CA GLY A 50 11.71 3.90 5.14
C GLY A 50 11.21 3.39 3.79
N SER A 51 12.01 2.54 3.14
CA SER A 51 11.63 1.88 1.87
C SER A 51 10.98 0.51 2.06
N GLU A 52 11.00 -0.01 3.29
CA GLU A 52 10.56 -1.35 3.66
C GLU A 52 9.86 -1.33 5.03
N ILE A 53 8.93 -2.25 5.27
CA ILE A 53 8.24 -2.46 6.55
C ILE A 53 8.25 -3.98 6.81
N ILE A 54 8.92 -4.46 7.86
CA ILE A 54 9.02 -5.90 8.18
C ILE A 54 8.26 -6.27 9.46
N PHE A 55 7.24 -7.10 9.29
CA PHE A 55 6.46 -7.73 10.37
C PHE A 55 7.21 -8.93 10.96
N ASP A 56 6.63 -9.65 11.91
CA ASP A 56 7.28 -10.83 12.51
C ASP A 56 7.62 -11.92 11.47
N ASP A 57 6.73 -12.16 10.50
CA ASP A 57 6.85 -13.24 9.51
C ASP A 57 7.31 -12.80 8.11
N TYR A 58 7.22 -11.50 7.75
CA TYR A 58 7.43 -11.05 6.36
C TYR A 58 7.76 -9.56 6.21
N ALA A 59 8.45 -9.22 5.12
CA ALA A 59 8.71 -7.86 4.66
C ALA A 59 7.70 -7.37 3.62
N ILE A 60 7.44 -6.05 3.59
CA ILE A 60 6.84 -5.36 2.44
C ILE A 60 7.69 -4.17 1.98
N GLN A 61 7.97 -4.11 0.68
CA GLN A 61 8.76 -3.04 0.05
C GLN A 61 7.83 -2.01 -0.63
N TYR A 62 8.14 -0.72 -0.48
CA TYR A 62 7.42 0.38 -1.12
C TYR A 62 7.64 0.42 -2.64
N LEU A 63 6.60 0.76 -3.40
CA LEU A 63 6.61 0.83 -4.87
C LEU A 63 6.20 2.18 -5.47
N GLY A 64 5.77 3.13 -4.65
CA GLY A 64 5.15 4.38 -5.11
C GLY A 64 3.70 4.53 -4.65
N GLY A 65 3.02 5.53 -5.19
CA GLY A 65 1.64 5.87 -4.84
C GLY A 65 1.07 6.95 -5.75
N PHE A 66 -0.21 7.29 -5.55
CA PHE A 66 -0.91 8.35 -6.28
C PHE A 66 -1.92 9.05 -5.37
N LEU A 67 -2.28 10.29 -5.72
CA LEU A 67 -3.29 11.08 -5.00
C LEU A 67 -4.69 10.78 -5.57
N LEU A 68 -5.72 10.92 -4.74
CA LEU A 68 -7.12 10.77 -5.19
C LEU A 68 -7.67 12.05 -5.85
N SER A 69 -6.80 12.96 -6.27
CA SER A 69 -7.11 14.26 -6.86
C SER A 69 -6.15 14.58 -8.00
N THR A 70 -6.69 15.02 -9.14
CA THR A 70 -5.92 15.54 -10.29
C THR A 70 -5.35 16.93 -10.04
N ASN A 71 -5.78 17.61 -8.98
CA ASN A 71 -5.52 19.03 -8.76
C ASN A 71 -4.36 19.29 -7.76
N GLY A 72 -3.61 18.24 -7.39
CA GLY A 72 -2.49 18.32 -6.45
C GLY A 72 -2.90 18.37 -4.96
N ASP A 73 -4.18 18.13 -4.64
CA ASP A 73 -4.65 17.97 -3.26
C ASP A 73 -4.11 16.65 -2.66
N ASP A 74 -3.21 16.77 -1.69
CA ASP A 74 -2.55 15.67 -0.98
C ASP A 74 -3.35 15.14 0.23
N SER A 75 -4.52 15.71 0.50
CA SER A 75 -5.40 15.31 1.62
C SER A 75 -5.83 13.84 1.56
N PHE A 76 -5.78 13.20 0.39
CA PHE A 76 -6.10 11.78 0.20
C PHE A 76 -5.22 11.14 -0.89
N GLY A 77 -4.69 9.95 -0.61
CA GLY A 77 -3.94 9.18 -1.59
C GLY A 77 -3.82 7.70 -1.23
N ILE A 78 -3.16 6.97 -2.12
CA ILE A 78 -2.89 5.54 -1.99
C ILE A 78 -1.40 5.28 -2.15
N GLU A 79 -0.82 4.56 -1.20
CA GLU A 79 0.55 4.04 -1.28
C GLU A 79 0.54 2.54 -1.55
N GLN A 80 1.52 2.07 -2.32
CA GLN A 80 1.58 0.69 -2.80
C GLN A 80 2.83 -0.01 -2.28
N TYR A 81 2.64 -1.23 -1.77
CA TYR A 81 3.69 -2.06 -1.20
C TYR A 81 3.59 -3.50 -1.70
N LEU A 82 4.71 -4.24 -1.77
CA LEU A 82 4.76 -5.64 -2.21
C LEU A 82 5.36 -6.56 -1.14
N SER A 83 4.84 -7.78 -1.00
CA SER A 83 5.58 -8.90 -0.39
C SER A 83 5.99 -9.92 -1.47
N SER A 84 6.58 -11.05 -1.04
CA SER A 84 6.82 -12.21 -1.91
C SER A 84 5.56 -12.67 -2.66
N ASN A 85 4.39 -12.63 -2.00
CA ASN A 85 3.13 -13.25 -2.44
C ASN A 85 1.91 -12.32 -2.55
N LYS A 86 1.98 -11.06 -2.09
CA LYS A 86 0.87 -10.09 -2.08
C LYS A 86 1.29 -8.70 -2.56
N ARG A 87 0.30 -7.92 -3.01
CA ARG A 87 0.34 -6.47 -3.24
C ARG A 87 -0.63 -5.83 -2.25
N PHE A 88 -0.19 -4.75 -1.63
CA PHE A 88 -0.96 -3.98 -0.65
C PHE A 88 -1.19 -2.57 -1.20
N LEU A 89 -2.40 -2.05 -1.02
CA LEU A 89 -2.71 -0.64 -1.23
C LEU A 89 -3.16 -0.05 0.10
N MET A 90 -2.48 0.99 0.58
CA MET A 90 -2.79 1.67 1.84
C MET A 90 -3.48 3.00 1.53
N LEU A 91 -4.72 3.17 1.98
CA LEU A 91 -5.45 4.43 1.87
C LEU A 91 -5.02 5.36 3.00
N PHE A 92 -4.50 6.54 2.65
CA PHE A 92 -4.07 7.55 3.62
C PHE A 92 -4.86 8.86 3.53
N THR A 93 -4.89 9.61 4.63
CA THR A 93 -5.51 10.94 4.71
C THR A 93 -4.58 11.98 5.36
N GLY A 94 -4.61 13.21 4.88
CA GLY A 94 -3.81 14.33 5.39
C GLY A 94 -2.32 13.99 5.41
N LYS A 95 -1.69 14.12 6.58
CA LYS A 95 -0.25 13.82 6.80
C LYS A 95 0.07 12.30 6.77
N HIS A 96 -0.37 11.59 5.74
CA HIS A 96 -0.24 10.14 5.56
C HIS A 96 -0.76 9.29 6.75
N LEU A 97 -1.92 9.64 7.33
CA LEU A 97 -2.61 8.80 8.32
C LEU A 97 -3.35 7.66 7.61
N ILE A 98 -2.91 6.41 7.80
CA ILE A 98 -3.49 5.21 7.18
C ILE A 98 -4.87 4.94 7.78
N ARG A 99 -5.87 4.70 6.91
CA ARG A 99 -7.27 4.43 7.30
C ARG A 99 -7.73 3.02 7.01
N ASP A 100 -7.24 2.43 5.92
CA ASP A 100 -7.63 1.09 5.47
C ASP A 100 -6.53 0.49 4.59
N VAL A 101 -6.52 -0.84 4.47
CA VAL A 101 -5.56 -1.60 3.67
C VAL A 101 -6.29 -2.60 2.78
N LEU A 102 -6.03 -2.55 1.48
CA LEU A 102 -6.50 -3.53 0.51
C LEU A 102 -5.37 -4.51 0.16
N GLU A 103 -5.56 -5.77 0.53
CA GLU A 103 -4.70 -6.88 0.15
C GLU A 103 -5.15 -7.52 -1.17
N ILE A 104 -4.19 -7.83 -2.06
CA ILE A 104 -4.41 -8.54 -3.32
C ILE A 104 -3.32 -9.61 -3.47
N ASP A 105 -3.69 -10.87 -3.63
CA ASP A 105 -2.73 -11.94 -3.89
C ASP A 105 -2.02 -11.72 -5.24
N LYS A 106 -0.70 -11.92 -5.27
CA LYS A 106 0.13 -11.71 -6.46
C LYS A 106 -0.28 -12.61 -7.63
N LYS A 107 -0.90 -13.76 -7.35
CA LYS A 107 -1.54 -14.64 -8.34
C LYS A 107 -2.70 -13.99 -9.09
N GLU A 108 -3.41 -13.04 -8.46
CA GLU A 108 -4.45 -12.27 -9.14
C GLU A 108 -3.89 -11.25 -10.12
N LEU A 109 -2.60 -10.89 -10.00
CA LEU A 109 -1.88 -9.96 -10.87
C LEU A 109 -1.18 -10.68 -12.05
N GLU A 110 -1.24 -12.01 -12.13
CA GLU A 110 -0.68 -12.75 -13.25
C GLU A 110 -1.34 -12.32 -14.57
N ASN A 111 -0.53 -11.78 -15.49
CA ASN A 111 -0.95 -11.18 -16.77
C ASN A 111 -2.00 -10.06 -16.64
N ARG A 112 -1.98 -9.33 -15.53
CA ARG A 112 -2.92 -8.24 -15.19
C ARG A 112 -2.20 -7.08 -14.52
N ILE A 113 -2.82 -5.91 -14.54
CA ILE A 113 -2.30 -4.69 -13.91
C ILE A 113 -3.37 -4.01 -13.04
N LEU A 114 -2.91 -3.24 -12.07
CA LEU A 114 -3.73 -2.27 -11.35
C LEU A 114 -3.67 -0.94 -12.11
N THR A 115 -4.80 -0.24 -12.16
CA THR A 115 -4.99 1.04 -12.86
C THR A 115 -6.01 1.89 -12.10
N GLU A 116 -5.71 3.17 -11.98
CA GLU A 116 -6.51 4.21 -11.37
C GLU A 116 -7.35 5.00 -12.41
N TYR A 117 -7.95 6.12 -11.99
CA TYR A 117 -8.66 7.07 -12.86
C TYR A 117 -9.68 6.42 -13.82
N CYS A 118 -10.61 5.64 -13.28
CA CYS A 118 -11.61 4.94 -14.07
C CYS A 118 -12.82 5.82 -14.44
N ILE A 119 -13.34 5.65 -15.66
CA ILE A 119 -14.51 6.37 -16.19
C ILE A 119 -15.78 5.52 -16.00
N THR A 120 -16.81 6.12 -15.41
CA THR A 120 -18.09 5.46 -15.09
C THR A 120 -19.26 6.07 -15.89
N LYS A 121 -20.49 6.01 -15.36
CA LYS A 121 -21.61 6.84 -15.84
C LYS A 121 -21.55 8.29 -15.36
N ASN A 122 -20.76 8.59 -14.31
CA ASN A 122 -20.72 9.91 -13.65
C ASN A 122 -19.63 10.83 -14.21
N GLY A 123 -18.72 10.31 -15.04
CA GLY A 123 -17.51 11.01 -15.50
C GLY A 123 -16.26 10.20 -15.16
N LEU A 124 -15.14 10.89 -14.95
CA LEU A 124 -13.90 10.35 -14.42
C LEU A 124 -13.99 10.24 -12.89
N GLU A 125 -13.70 9.07 -12.31
CA GLU A 125 -13.67 8.86 -10.86
C GLU A 125 -12.25 8.49 -10.42
N THR A 126 -11.58 9.44 -9.76
CA THR A 126 -10.19 9.32 -9.27
C THR A 126 -10.03 8.31 -8.13
N GLU A 127 -11.11 8.07 -7.38
CA GLU A 127 -11.14 7.16 -6.24
C GLU A 127 -11.19 5.67 -6.63
N ILE A 128 -11.45 5.34 -7.91
CA ILE A 128 -11.59 3.96 -8.36
C ILE A 128 -10.25 3.37 -8.80
N ILE A 129 -9.92 2.23 -8.20
CA ILE A 129 -8.80 1.37 -8.55
C ILE A 129 -9.36 0.09 -9.16
N ALA A 130 -8.92 -0.27 -10.36
CA ALA A 130 -9.34 -1.48 -11.06
C ALA A 130 -8.17 -2.45 -11.27
N LEU A 131 -8.45 -3.74 -11.12
CA LEU A 131 -7.63 -4.82 -11.65
C LEU A 131 -8.13 -5.13 -13.07
N VAL A 132 -7.27 -5.03 -14.06
CA VAL A 132 -7.62 -5.18 -15.49
C VAL A 132 -6.67 -6.15 -16.19
N ASN A 133 -7.13 -6.74 -17.29
CA ASN A 133 -6.19 -7.24 -18.29
C ASN A 133 -5.62 -6.03 -19.06
N PRO A 134 -4.29 -5.93 -19.26
CA PRO A 134 -3.68 -4.83 -20.01
C PRO A 134 -4.12 -4.83 -21.49
N THR A 135 -3.95 -3.69 -22.14
CA THR A 135 -4.31 -3.44 -23.54
C THR A 135 -3.34 -2.43 -24.14
N GLU A 136 -3.09 -2.51 -25.44
CA GLU A 136 -2.25 -1.55 -26.19
C GLU A 136 -2.98 -0.22 -26.52
N THR A 137 -4.28 -0.14 -26.21
CA THR A 137 -5.11 1.06 -26.38
C THR A 137 -5.01 2.03 -25.19
N GLU A 138 -5.29 3.31 -25.43
CA GLU A 138 -5.41 4.43 -24.46
C GLU A 138 -6.23 4.11 -23.20
N PHE A 139 -7.16 3.14 -23.30
CA PHE A 139 -7.96 2.70 -22.17
C PHE A 139 -8.04 1.19 -22.04
N HIS A 140 -8.03 0.72 -20.79
CA HIS A 140 -8.34 -0.65 -20.40
C HIS A 140 -9.85 -0.83 -20.22
N THR A 141 -10.45 -1.78 -20.95
CA THR A 141 -11.90 -2.07 -20.90
C THR A 141 -12.23 -3.41 -20.22
N LYS A 142 -11.27 -4.33 -20.13
CA LYS A 142 -11.43 -5.68 -19.57
C LYS A 142 -11.27 -5.69 -18.04
N ILE A 143 -12.24 -5.13 -17.33
CA ILE A 143 -12.24 -5.02 -15.87
C ILE A 143 -12.45 -6.38 -15.18
N ILE A 144 -11.53 -6.78 -14.30
CA ILE A 144 -11.53 -8.06 -13.57
C ILE A 144 -12.14 -7.89 -12.17
N LYS A 145 -11.62 -6.96 -11.37
CA LYS A 145 -12.12 -6.51 -10.07
C LYS A 145 -11.97 -4.99 -9.97
N ALA A 146 -12.69 -4.34 -9.05
CA ALA A 146 -12.51 -2.93 -8.77
C ALA A 146 -12.93 -2.57 -7.34
N TRP A 147 -12.32 -1.50 -6.82
CA TRP A 147 -12.56 -0.94 -5.49
C TRP A 147 -12.61 0.57 -5.60
N ARG A 148 -13.30 1.23 -4.67
CA ARG A 148 -13.25 2.68 -4.47
C ARG A 148 -12.55 2.95 -3.14
N ALA A 149 -11.54 3.80 -3.14
CA ALA A 149 -11.02 4.41 -1.93
C ALA A 149 -11.93 5.58 -1.54
N ASN A 150 -12.98 5.26 -0.78
CA ASN A 150 -14.03 6.21 -0.41
C ASN A 150 -13.46 7.20 0.64
N ARG A 151 -13.46 8.50 0.29
CA ARG A 151 -12.91 9.57 1.13
C ARG A 151 -13.79 9.90 2.34
N ASP A 152 -15.10 9.70 2.25
CA ASP A 152 -16.06 9.95 3.33
C ASP A 152 -15.98 8.86 4.43
N THR A 153 -15.86 7.60 4.02
CA THR A 153 -15.79 6.45 4.94
C THR A 153 -14.36 6.07 5.34
N GLY A 154 -13.37 6.53 4.56
CA GLY A 154 -11.95 6.20 4.73
C GLY A 154 -11.61 4.75 4.39
N LYS A 155 -12.36 4.09 3.48
CA LYS A 155 -12.27 2.63 3.24
C LYS A 155 -12.25 2.22 1.77
N PHE A 156 -11.75 1.01 1.52
CA PHE A 156 -11.78 0.32 0.22
C PHE A 156 -13.09 -0.44 0.01
N GLU A 157 -14.03 0.17 -0.70
CA GLU A 157 -15.36 -0.37 -0.97
C GLU A 157 -15.38 -1.13 -2.31
N LYS A 158 -15.87 -2.38 -2.33
CA LYS A 158 -15.93 -3.21 -3.55
C LYS A 158 -16.89 -2.61 -4.57
N VAL A 159 -16.38 -2.23 -5.75
CA VAL A 159 -17.19 -1.66 -6.84
C VAL A 159 -17.66 -2.77 -7.78
N ASN A 160 -18.95 -2.78 -8.12
CA ASN A 160 -19.45 -3.64 -9.19
C ASN A 160 -18.84 -3.18 -10.52
N LYS A 161 -17.90 -3.95 -11.05
CA LYS A 161 -17.16 -3.66 -12.28
C LYS A 161 -18.01 -3.35 -13.51
N ARG A 162 -19.28 -3.80 -13.58
CA ARG A 162 -20.22 -3.43 -14.65
C ARG A 162 -20.61 -1.94 -14.65
N LYS A 163 -20.29 -1.18 -13.59
CA LYS A 163 -20.48 0.27 -13.49
C LYS A 163 -19.30 1.08 -14.07
N ILE A 164 -18.17 0.43 -14.33
CA ILE A 164 -16.97 1.04 -14.91
C ILE A 164 -16.99 0.78 -16.42
N LYS A 165 -16.80 1.82 -17.23
CA LYS A 165 -16.78 1.72 -18.69
C LYS A 165 -15.38 1.38 -19.20
N LYS A 166 -14.37 2.08 -18.67
CA LYS A 166 -12.95 1.98 -19.03
C LYS A 166 -12.06 2.66 -17.98
N CYS A 167 -10.79 2.30 -17.87
CA CYS A 167 -9.78 3.00 -17.04
C CYS A 167 -8.60 3.44 -17.91
N ILE A 168 -7.81 4.42 -17.46
CA ILE A 168 -6.73 5.02 -18.25
C ILE A 168 -5.53 4.06 -18.35
N ASN A 169 -4.97 3.92 -19.56
CA ASN A 169 -3.71 3.23 -19.77
C ASN A 169 -2.53 4.19 -19.63
N HIS A 170 -1.87 4.17 -18.47
CA HIS A 170 -0.72 5.01 -18.18
C HIS A 170 0.54 4.69 -19.00
N SER A 171 0.56 3.56 -19.72
CA SER A 171 1.64 3.18 -20.64
C SER A 171 1.32 3.48 -22.11
N TYR A 172 0.19 4.13 -22.42
CA TYR A 172 -0.15 4.48 -23.79
C TYR A 172 0.58 5.75 -24.25
N GLY A 173 1.44 5.62 -25.26
CA GLY A 173 2.22 6.73 -25.81
C GLY A 173 3.54 7.01 -25.07
N LEU A 174 4.01 6.05 -24.25
CA LEU A 174 5.37 5.99 -23.69
C LEU A 174 6.23 4.98 -24.46
#